data_AF-A0A430GY52-F1
#
_entry.id   AF-A0A430GY52-F1
#
_cell.length_a   1.000
_cell.length_b   1.000
_cell.length_c   1.000
_cell.angle_alpha   90.00
_cell.angle_beta   90.00
_cell.angle_gamma   90.00
#
_symmetry.space_group_name_H-M   'P 1'
#
loop_
_entity.id
_entity.type
_entity.pdbx_description
1 polymer ?
#
loop_
_entity_poly.entity_id
_entity_poly.type
_entity_poly.pdbx_seq_one_letter_code
_entity_poly.pdbx_strand_id
1 'polypeptide(L)'
;MSVKGITITGTLKQGVEVAGVLHRDFEMRLPTLGDNIDAVDQVGGHNGVAVNAALMARQLVRLGTLEPKQITYDLLCSMHPSDYNQLDAASGELEKKRQAAIAAAPNSSASATDSSKPV
;
A
#
# COMPACT_ATOMS: atom_id res chain seq x y z
N MET A 1 11.76 -4.63 14.58
CA MET A 1 11.80 -3.16 14.51
C MET A 1 10.94 -2.75 13.32
N SER A 2 9.72 -2.28 13.53
CA SER A 2 8.88 -1.82 12.42
C SER A 2 9.24 -0.39 12.08
N VAL A 3 9.77 -0.16 10.87
CA VAL A 3 9.73 1.17 10.25
C VAL A 3 8.28 1.60 10.27
N LYS A 4 7.97 2.75 10.89
CA LYS A 4 6.61 3.32 10.87
C LYS A 4 6.31 3.66 9.42
N GLY A 5 5.56 2.78 8.75
CA GLY A 5 5.26 2.90 7.32
C GLY A 5 4.42 4.15 7.05
N ILE A 6 4.69 4.83 5.94
CA ILE A 6 3.83 5.91 5.46
C ILE A 6 2.50 5.34 4.95
N THR A 7 1.41 6.09 5.14
CA THR A 7 0.08 5.76 4.61
C THR A 7 -0.44 6.88 3.70
N ILE A 8 -1.44 6.56 2.88
CA ILE A 8 -2.21 7.51 2.10
C ILE A 8 -3.70 7.31 2.36
N THR A 9 -4.44 8.42 2.42
CA THR A 9 -5.90 8.44 2.56
C THR A 9 -6.54 8.99 1.30
N GLY A 10 -7.77 8.56 1.02
CA GLY A 10 -8.58 9.11 -0.07
C GLY A 10 -10.05 8.72 0.06
N THR A 11 -10.84 9.10 -0.94
CA THR A 11 -12.27 8.79 -0.99
C THR A 11 -12.62 8.20 -2.35
N LEU A 12 -13.23 7.02 -2.35
CA LEU A 12 -13.73 6.35 -3.55
C LEU A 12 -14.90 7.12 -4.19
N LYS A 13 -15.05 7.03 -5.51
CA LYS A 13 -16.15 7.69 -6.22
C LYS A 13 -17.50 7.06 -5.93
N GLN A 14 -17.59 5.73 -5.98
CA GLN A 14 -18.86 5.03 -5.76
C GLN A 14 -18.91 4.43 -4.34
N GLY A 15 -17.83 3.78 -3.92
CA GLY A 15 -17.75 3.09 -2.64
C GLY A 15 -18.20 1.63 -2.72
N VAL A 16 -18.18 0.98 -1.56
CA VAL A 16 -18.64 -0.41 -1.40
C VAL A 16 -19.65 -0.45 -0.28
N GLU A 17 -20.81 -1.07 -0.53
CA GLU A 17 -21.84 -1.23 0.47
C GLU A 17 -21.65 -2.54 1.23
N VAL A 18 -21.52 -2.46 2.56
CA VAL A 18 -21.44 -3.62 3.44
C VAL A 18 -22.44 -3.44 4.56
N ALA A 19 -23.34 -4.42 4.74
CA ALA A 19 -24.38 -4.40 5.77
C ALA A 19 -25.22 -3.10 5.79
N GLY A 20 -25.54 -2.56 4.60
CA GLY A 20 -26.35 -1.34 4.46
C GLY A 20 -25.56 -0.03 4.68
N VAL A 21 -24.24 -0.10 4.86
CA VAL A 21 -23.38 1.07 5.03
C VAL A 21 -22.48 1.24 3.81
N LEU A 22 -22.54 2.42 3.18
CA LEU A 22 -21.68 2.77 2.06
C LEU A 22 -20.31 3.27 2.55
N HIS A 23 -19.26 2.51 2.26
CA HIS A 23 -17.89 2.85 2.64
C HIS A 23 -17.11 3.45 1.46
N ARG A 24 -16.55 4.64 1.66
CA ARG A 24 -15.82 5.38 0.61
C ARG A 24 -14.45 5.87 1.04
N ASP A 25 -14.31 6.32 2.27
CA ASP A 25 -13.04 6.85 2.77
C ASP A 25 -12.07 5.73 3.09
N PHE A 26 -10.92 5.70 2.44
CA PHE A 26 -9.92 4.66 2.66
C PHE A 26 -8.63 5.22 3.26
N GLU A 27 -7.88 4.31 3.89
CA GLU A 27 -6.48 4.50 4.21
C GLU A 27 -5.72 3.23 3.80
N MET A 28 -4.56 3.40 3.17
CA MET A 28 -3.71 2.30 2.75
C MET A 28 -2.23 2.54 3.03
N ARG A 29 -1.51 1.43 3.22
CA ARG A 29 -0.05 1.38 3.41
C ARG A 29 0.64 0.78 2.19
N LEU A 30 1.96 0.90 2.18
CA LEU A 30 2.79 0.18 1.22
C LEU A 30 2.72 -1.34 1.43
N PRO A 31 2.81 -2.12 0.35
CA PRO A 31 2.87 -3.57 0.46
C PRO A 31 4.26 -3.99 0.96
N THR A 32 4.29 -5.13 1.63
CA THR A 32 5.52 -5.85 1.98
C THR A 32 5.67 -7.06 1.06
N LEU A 33 6.84 -7.70 1.09
CA LEU A 33 7.01 -8.99 0.41
C LEU A 33 6.06 -10.05 0.98
N GLY A 34 5.81 -10.03 2.30
CA GLY A 34 4.84 -10.95 2.93
C GLY A 34 3.44 -10.80 2.34
N ASP A 35 2.99 -9.57 2.09
CA ASP A 35 1.68 -9.35 1.46
C ASP A 35 1.59 -9.95 0.05
N ASN A 36 2.69 -9.92 -0.71
CA ASN A 36 2.76 -10.51 -2.04
C ASN A 36 2.67 -12.05 -1.97
N ILE A 37 3.43 -12.66 -1.06
CA ILE A 37 3.40 -14.12 -0.85
C ILE A 37 1.99 -14.54 -0.44
N ASP A 38 1.42 -13.89 0.58
CA ASP A 38 0.08 -14.22 1.06
C ASP A 38 -1.01 -14.02 0.00
N ALA A 39 -0.86 -13.03 -0.89
CA ALA A 39 -1.77 -12.82 -2.01
C ALA A 39 -1.69 -13.96 -3.02
N VAL A 40 -0.48 -14.39 -3.40
CA VAL A 40 -0.28 -15.52 -4.32
C VAL A 40 -0.76 -16.83 -3.70
N ASP A 41 -0.48 -17.08 -2.43
CA ASP A 41 -0.94 -18.28 -1.72
C ASP A 41 -2.46 -18.35 -1.63
N GLN A 42 -3.13 -17.19 -1.51
CA GLN A 42 -4.58 -17.11 -1.40
C GLN A 42 -5.31 -17.41 -2.73
N VAL A 43 -4.86 -16.85 -3.85
CA VAL A 43 -5.61 -16.91 -5.13
C VAL A 43 -4.91 -17.71 -6.23
N GLY A 44 -3.67 -18.12 -6.00
CA GLY A 44 -2.78 -18.74 -6.98
C GLY A 44 -2.14 -17.71 -7.94
N GLY A 45 -0.96 -18.04 -8.46
CA GLY A 45 -0.18 -17.12 -9.31
C GLY A 45 -0.58 -17.06 -10.79
N HIS A 46 -1.65 -17.74 -11.21
CA HIS A 46 -2.02 -17.88 -12.62
C HIS A 46 -2.80 -16.68 -13.19
N ASN A 47 -3.41 -15.85 -12.32
CA ASN A 47 -4.14 -14.65 -12.71
C ASN A 47 -3.57 -13.43 -11.97
N GLY A 48 -2.76 -12.63 -12.67
CA GLY A 48 -2.14 -11.44 -12.09
C GLY A 48 -3.14 -10.39 -11.58
N VAL A 49 -4.33 -10.30 -12.18
CA VAL A 49 -5.37 -9.38 -11.70
C VAL A 49 -5.93 -9.84 -10.35
N ALA A 50 -6.15 -11.15 -10.19
CA ALA A 50 -6.60 -11.71 -8.92
C ALA A 50 -5.55 -11.51 -7.82
N VAL A 51 -4.27 -11.76 -8.13
CA VAL A 51 -3.15 -11.53 -7.20
C VAL A 51 -3.08 -10.06 -6.78
N ASN A 52 -3.18 -9.14 -7.73
CA ASN A 52 -3.15 -7.70 -7.44
C ASN A 52 -4.34 -7.25 -6.57
N ALA A 53 -5.53 -7.79 -6.81
CA ALA A 53 -6.68 -7.50 -5.95
C ALA A 53 -6.50 -8.07 -4.53
N ALA A 54 -5.98 -9.30 -4.39
CA ALA A 54 -5.69 -9.87 -3.07
C ALA A 54 -4.60 -9.08 -2.34
N LEU A 55 -3.58 -8.60 -3.06
CA LEU A 55 -2.54 -7.71 -2.52
C LEU A 55 -3.14 -6.37 -2.06
N MET A 56 -3.97 -5.75 -2.89
CA MET A 56 -4.61 -4.47 -2.60
C MET A 56 -5.48 -4.55 -1.33
N ALA A 57 -6.19 -5.65 -1.11
CA ALA A 57 -6.97 -5.88 0.10
C ALA A 57 -6.09 -5.82 1.37
N ARG A 58 -4.87 -6.36 1.30
CA ARG A 58 -3.90 -6.37 2.41
C ARG A 58 -3.24 -5.02 2.66
N GLN A 59 -3.21 -4.15 1.65
CA GLN A 59 -2.69 -2.80 1.76
C GLN A 59 -3.68 -1.84 2.44
N LEU A 60 -4.98 -2.09 2.31
CA LEU A 60 -6.01 -1.28 2.95
C LEU A 60 -6.01 -1.52 4.47
N VAL A 61 -5.71 -0.47 5.22
CA VAL A 61 -5.79 -0.50 6.69
C VAL A 61 -7.16 -0.06 7.19
N ARG A 62 -7.94 0.63 6.34
CA ARG A 62 -9.31 1.05 6.63
C ARG A 62 -10.08 1.31 5.34
N LEU A 63 -11.37 0.94 5.31
CA LEU A 63 -12.33 1.35 4.29
C LEU A 63 -13.66 1.71 4.96
N GLY A 64 -13.95 3.00 5.06
CA GLY A 64 -15.03 3.53 5.90
C GLY A 64 -14.82 3.13 7.36
N THR A 65 -15.69 2.28 7.86
CA THR A 65 -15.63 1.71 9.22
C THR A 65 -15.18 0.26 9.22
N LEU A 66 -14.79 -0.29 8.07
CA LEU A 66 -14.26 -1.65 7.97
C LEU A 66 -12.81 -1.70 8.45
N GLU A 67 -12.56 -2.63 9.36
CA GLU A 67 -11.23 -2.99 9.84
C GLU A 67 -10.50 -3.89 8.82
N PRO A 68 -9.15 -3.98 8.84
CA PRO A 68 -8.38 -4.74 7.84
C PRO A 68 -8.87 -6.18 7.60
N LYS A 69 -9.34 -6.87 8.65
CA LYS A 69 -9.83 -8.26 8.55
C LYS A 69 -11.13 -8.39 7.76
N GLN A 70 -11.89 -7.31 7.61
CA GLN A 70 -13.14 -7.25 6.87
C GLN A 70 -12.92 -6.84 5.40
N ILE A 71 -11.73 -6.31 5.08
CA ILE A 71 -11.37 -5.89 3.73
C ILE A 71 -10.74 -7.08 3.02
N THR A 72 -11.58 -7.89 2.36
CA THR A 72 -11.17 -9.16 1.75
C THR A 72 -10.97 -9.03 0.24
N TYR A 73 -10.32 -10.04 -0.35
CA TYR A 73 -10.26 -10.20 -1.81
C TYR A 73 -11.65 -10.16 -2.45
N ASP A 74 -12.62 -10.91 -1.90
CA ASP A 74 -13.99 -10.97 -2.43
C ASP A 74 -14.68 -9.60 -2.37
N LEU A 75 -14.45 -8.82 -1.30
CA LEU A 75 -14.94 -7.46 -1.20
C LEU A 75 -14.38 -6.59 -2.34
N LEU A 76 -13.08 -6.68 -2.61
CA LEU A 76 -12.46 -5.95 -3.71
C LEU A 76 -12.97 -6.38 -5.08
N CYS A 77 -13.26 -7.66 -5.28
CA CYS A 77 -13.88 -8.17 -6.50
C CYS A 77 -15.31 -7.65 -6.71
N SER A 78 -16.00 -7.22 -5.66
CA SER A 78 -17.33 -6.58 -5.76
C SER A 78 -17.28 -5.10 -6.11
N MET A 79 -16.10 -4.47 -6.06
CA MET A 79 -15.94 -3.04 -6.33
C MET A 79 -16.18 -2.71 -7.81
N HIS A 80 -16.70 -1.52 -8.06
CA HIS A 80 -16.68 -0.99 -9.41
C HIS A 80 -15.22 -0.80 -9.89
N PRO A 81 -14.87 -1.15 -11.14
CA PRO A 81 -13.50 -1.05 -11.64
C PRO A 81 -12.87 0.35 -11.50
N SER A 82 -13.67 1.42 -11.60
CA SER A 82 -13.17 2.78 -11.39
C SER A 82 -12.60 3.02 -10.00
N ASP A 83 -13.20 2.42 -8.98
CA ASP A 83 -12.79 2.59 -7.59
C ASP A 83 -11.53 1.77 -7.31
N TYR A 84 -11.43 0.57 -7.89
CA TYR A 84 -10.17 -0.19 -7.89
C TYR A 84 -9.02 0.60 -8.52
N ASN A 85 -9.25 1.24 -9.67
CA ASN A 85 -8.25 2.09 -10.33
C ASN A 85 -7.83 3.29 -9.47
N GLN A 86 -8.72 3.82 -8.60
CA GLN A 86 -8.36 4.87 -7.66
C GLN A 86 -7.44 4.36 -6.55
N LEU A 87 -7.68 3.15 -6.04
CA LEU A 87 -6.79 2.52 -5.06
C LEU A 87 -5.41 2.23 -5.67
N ASP A 88 -5.36 1.74 -6.90
CA ASP A 88 -4.10 1.49 -7.61
C ASP A 88 -3.30 2.78 -7.83
N ALA A 89 -3.96 3.85 -8.25
CA ALA A 89 -3.34 5.17 -8.38
C ALA A 89 -2.79 5.68 -7.03
N ALA A 90 -3.56 5.54 -5.94
CA ALA A 90 -3.13 5.93 -4.61
C ALA A 90 -1.93 5.10 -4.11
N SER A 91 -1.89 3.81 -4.41
CA SER A 91 -0.73 2.94 -4.15
C SER A 91 0.52 3.46 -4.85
N GLY A 92 0.41 3.82 -6.14
CA GLY A 92 1.50 4.41 -6.91
C GLY A 92 1.96 5.77 -6.39
N GLU A 93 1.04 6.61 -5.93
CA GLU A 93 1.37 7.88 -5.26
C GLU A 93 2.09 7.67 -3.94
N LEU A 94 1.68 6.68 -3.14
CA LEU A 94 2.32 6.36 -1.88
C LEU A 94 3.76 5.90 -2.10
N GLU A 95 4.02 5.08 -3.13
CA GLU A 95 5.38 4.67 -3.46
C GLU A 95 6.23 5.87 -3.88
N LYS A 96 5.71 6.77 -4.73
CA LYS A 96 6.40 8.03 -5.08
C LYS A 96 6.74 8.87 -3.84
N LYS A 97 5.81 8.99 -2.88
CA LYS A 97 6.06 9.70 -1.61
C LYS A 97 7.19 9.05 -0.81
N ARG A 98 7.24 7.71 -0.79
CA ARG A 98 8.32 6.96 -0.15
C ARG A 98 9.68 7.21 -0.82
N GLN A 99 9.76 7.16 -2.16
CA GLN A 99 10.98 7.48 -2.88
C GLN A 99 11.45 8.91 -2.60
N ALA A 100 10.53 9.88 -2.62
CA ALA A 100 10.85 11.27 -2.33
C ALA A 100 11.40 11.44 -0.90
N ALA A 101 10.79 10.76 0.08
CA ALA A 101 11.28 10.77 1.46
C ALA A 101 12.66 10.14 1.60
N ILE A 102 12.95 9.05 0.89
CA ILE A 102 14.27 8.42 0.85
C ILE A 102 15.31 9.37 0.23
N ALA A 103 14.98 10.03 -0.88
CA ALA A 103 15.88 10.95 -1.57
C ALA A 103 16.16 12.23 -0.76
N ALA A 104 15.21 12.67 0.06
CA ALA A 104 15.37 13.83 0.93
C ALA A 104 16.11 13.53 2.25
N ALA A 105 16.34 12.25 2.59
CA ALA A 105 17.09 11.89 3.77
C ALA A 105 18.56 12.31 3.59
N PRO A 106 19.16 13.04 4.54
CA PRO A 106 20.56 13.43 4.44
C PRO A 106 21.42 12.17 4.36
N ASN A 107 22.20 12.03 3.27
CA ASN A 107 23.20 11.00 3.13
C ASN A 107 24.10 11.06 4.37
N SER A 108 24.10 10.02 5.21
CA SER A 108 25.13 9.81 6.21
C SER A 108 26.42 9.38 5.53
N SER A 109 26.97 10.23 4.66
CA SER A 109 28.38 10.18 4.30
C SER A 109 29.15 10.74 5.50
N ALA A 110 29.51 9.85 6.42
CA ALA A 110 30.49 10.16 7.44
C ALA A 110 31.76 10.67 6.74
N SER A 111 32.12 11.90 7.08
CA SER A 111 33.35 12.57 6.71
C SER A 111 34.54 11.67 7.06
N ALA A 112 35.18 11.05 6.07
CA ALA A 112 36.56 10.62 6.23
C ALA A 112 37.43 11.87 6.08
N THR A 113 37.70 12.50 7.22
CA THR A 113 38.68 13.56 7.38
C THR A 113 40.01 13.16 6.74
N ASP A 114 40.42 13.98 5.78
CA ASP A 114 41.79 14.34 5.49
C ASP A 114 42.65 14.35 6.77
N SER A 115 43.63 13.46 6.86
CA SER A 115 44.90 13.64 7.56
C SER A 115 45.72 12.35 7.46
N SER A 116 46.81 12.41 6.69
CA SER A 116 48.18 12.14 7.18
C SER A 116 49.13 11.85 6.02
N LYS A 117 49.85 12.89 5.57
CA LYS A 117 51.25 12.73 5.12
C LYS A 117 52.08 12.27 6.32
N PRO A 118 53.04 11.35 6.17
CA PRO A 118 54.43 11.83 6.30
C PRO A 118 55.49 11.08 5.46
N VAL A 119 56.56 11.85 5.19
CA VAL A 119 57.99 11.56 4.91
C VAL A 119 58.35 10.47 3.91
#